data_AF-A0A2V7Z561-F1
#
_entry.id   AF-A0A2V7Z561-F1
#
_cell.length_a   1.000
_cell.length_b   1.000
_cell.length_c   1.000
_cell.angle_alpha   90.00
_cell.angle_beta   90.00
_cell.angle_gamma   90.00
#
_symmetry.space_group_name_H-M   'P 1'
#
loop_
_entity.id
_entity.type
_entity.pdbx_description
1 polymer ?
#
loop_
_entity_poly.entity_id
_entity_poly.type
_entity_poly.pdbx_seq_one_letter_code
_entity_poly.pdbx_strand_id
1 'polypeptide(L)' 'MGTIQIVLEPDLLRAADRAARKLKTNRCALFREALAPHLRRLDTHDRGHHDREGYLRYPDSLDDPAVWDRVADWPDE' A
#
# COMPACT_ATOMS: atom_id res chain seq x y z
N MET A 1 -14.11 -2.98 16.45
CA MET A 1 -13.42 -1.66 16.49
C MET A 1 -12.62 -1.61 17.78
N GLY A 2 -11.32 -1.31 17.71
CA GLY A 2 -10.47 -1.08 18.87
C GLY A 2 -10.23 0.42 19.08
N THR A 3 -10.09 0.84 20.33
CA THR A 3 -9.74 2.23 20.68
C THR A 3 -8.26 2.27 21.05
N ILE A 4 -7.53 3.23 20.49
CA ILE A 4 -6.13 3.48 20.82
C ILE A 4 -5.96 4.94 21.26
N GLN A 5 -4.98 5.19 22.11
CA GLN A 5 -4.53 6.54 22.42
C GLN A 5 -3.32 6.86 21.54
N ILE A 6 -3.32 8.05 20.94
CA ILE A 6 -2.24 8.54 20.09
C ILE A 6 -1.84 9.92 20.62
N VAL A 7 -0.53 10.14 20.76
CA VAL A 7 0.03 11.45 21.09
C VAL A 7 0.45 12.11 19.79
N LEU A 8 0.05 13.37 19.60
CA LEU A 8 0.37 14.17 18.42
C LEU A 8 0.98 15.48 18.86
N GLU A 9 1.87 15.99 18.03
CA GLU A 9 2.38 17.34 18.22
C GLU A 9 1.24 18.36 18.25
N PRO A 10 1.32 19.40 19.09
CA PRO A 10 0.23 20.36 19.28
C PRO A 10 -0.27 20.99 17.99
N ASP A 11 0.65 21.28 17.06
CA ASP A 11 0.31 21.91 15.77
C ASP A 11 -0.44 20.96 14.84
N LEU A 12 -0.05 19.68 14.85
CA LEU A 12 -0.72 18.64 14.07
C LEU A 12 -2.13 18.38 14.62
N LEU A 13 -2.29 18.36 15.94
CA LEU A 13 -3.60 18.23 16.58
C LEU A 13 -4.52 19.41 16.19
N ARG A 14 -4.01 20.64 16.22
CA ARG A 14 -4.77 21.83 15.80
C ARG A 14 -5.14 21.78 14.31
N ALA A 15 -4.25 21.30 13.45
CA ALA A 15 -4.52 21.14 12.04
C ALA A 15 -5.60 20.09 11.77
N ALA A 16 -5.51 18.94 12.45
CA ALA A 16 -6.50 17.87 12.38
C ALA A 16 -7.89 18.36 12.85
N ASP A 17 -7.94 19.13 13.94
CA ASP A 17 -9.19 19.71 14.45
C ASP A 17 -9.86 20.66 13.45
N ARG A 18 -9.07 21.51 12.80
CA ARG A 18 -9.59 22.42 11.75
C ARG A 18 -10.11 21.63 10.55
N ALA A 19 -9.38 20.60 10.12
CA ALA A 19 -9.80 19.74 9.01
C ALA A 19 -11.09 18.97 9.33
N ALA A 20 -11.17 18.36 10.52
CA ALA A 20 -12.35 17.64 10.99
C ALA A 20 -13.60 18.55 11.00
N ARG A 21 -13.46 19.77 11.53
CA ARG A 21 -14.53 20.78 11.52
C ARG A 21 -14.95 21.18 10.11
N LYS A 22 -13.99 21.45 9.22
CA LYS A 22 -14.26 21.83 7.82
C LYS A 22 -15.02 20.73 7.07
N LEU A 23 -14.64 19.47 7.32
CA LEU A 23 -15.25 18.29 6.70
C LEU A 23 -16.50 17.78 7.44
N LYS A 24 -16.91 18.45 8.53
CA LYS A 24 -18.02 18.04 9.41
C LYS A 24 -17.93 16.58 9.85
N THR A 25 -16.72 16.11 10.12
CA THR A 25 -16.44 14.75 10.56
C THR A 25 -15.79 14.75 11.94
N ASN A 26 -15.77 13.60 12.61
CA ASN A 26 -15.07 13.46 13.88
C ASN A 26 -13.58 13.13 13.66
N ARG A 27 -12.76 13.34 14.69
CA ARG A 27 -11.30 13.09 14.64
C ARG A 27 -11.00 11.65 14.21
N CYS A 28 -11.67 10.66 14.79
CA CYS A 28 -11.42 9.25 14.49
C CYS A 28 -11.70 8.89 13.02
N ALA A 29 -12.77 9.46 12.45
CA ALA A 29 -13.09 9.28 11.04
C ALA A 29 -12.03 9.94 10.14
N LEU A 30 -11.61 11.16 10.47
CA LEU A 30 -10.51 11.83 9.77
C LEU A 30 -9.21 11.00 9.82
N PHE A 31 -8.84 10.50 10.99
CA PHE A 31 -7.65 9.65 11.15
C PHE A 31 -7.75 8.37 10.34
N ARG A 32 -8.89 7.68 10.37
CA ARG A 32 -9.09 6.46 9.59
C ARG A 32 -9.01 6.71 8.09
N GLU A 33 -9.62 7.80 7.62
CA GLU A 33 -9.61 8.20 6.21
C GLU A 33 -8.22 8.60 5.73
N ALA A 34 -7.39 9.18 6.59
CA ALA A 34 -6.00 9.51 6.28
C ALA A 34 -5.06 8.30 6.37
N LEU A 35 -5.25 7.43 7.37
CA LEU A 35 -4.34 6.32 7.65
C LEU A 35 -4.50 5.16 6.65
N ALA A 36 -5.73 4.83 6.26
CA ALA A 36 -5.99 3.73 5.32
C ALA A 36 -5.25 3.86 3.97
N PRO A 37 -5.29 5.01 3.25
CA PRO A 37 -4.52 5.16 2.02
C PRO A 37 -3.01 5.21 2.26
N HIS A 38 -2.56 5.73 3.40
CA HIS A 38 -1.13 5.72 3.75
C HIS A 38 -0.59 4.31 3.93
N LEU A 39 -1.31 3.45 4.66
CA LEU A 39 -0.94 2.04 4.84
C LEU A 39 -0.93 1.27 3.51
N ARG A 40 -1.90 1.53 2.61
CA ARG A 40 -1.90 0.92 1.27
C ARG A 40 -0.67 1.30 0.45
N ARG A 41 -0.21 2.55 0.55
CA ARG A 41 1.00 3.00 -0.16
C ARG A 41 2.25 2.32 0.39
N LEU A 42 2.34 2.15 1.72
CA LEU A 42 3.43 1.40 2.35
C LEU A 42 3.44 -0.06 1.88
N ASP A 43 2.30 -0.76 1.94
CA ASP A 43 2.20 -2.14 1.45
C ASP A 43 2.60 -2.26 -0.04
N THR A 44 2.17 -1.34 -0.89
CA THR A 44 2.54 -1.34 -2.31
C THR A 44 4.05 -1.14 -2.49
N HIS A 45 4.64 -0.23 -1.71
CA HIS A 45 6.07 0.04 -1.77
C HIS A 45 6.88 -1.16 -1.28
N ASP A 46 6.45 -1.79 -0.19
CA ASP A 46 7.13 -2.95 0.37
C ASP A 46 7.06 -4.16 -0.57
N ARG A 47 5.92 -4.37 -1.24
CA ARG A 47 5.80 -5.39 -2.31
C ARG A 47 6.74 -5.10 -3.47
N GLY A 48 6.78 -3.86 -3.95
CA GLY A 48 7.69 -3.49 -5.04
C GLY A 48 9.17 -3.66 -4.67
N HIS A 49 9.52 -3.41 -3.40
CA HIS A 49 10.86 -3.69 -2.89
C HIS A 49 11.14 -5.19 -2.88
N HIS A 50 10.22 -5.99 -2.35
CA HIS A 50 10.35 -7.44 -2.28
C HIS A 50 10.46 -8.09 -3.67
N ASP A 51 9.62 -7.66 -4.61
CA ASP A 51 9.66 -8.15 -6.00
C ASP A 51 11.02 -7.85 -6.63
N ARG A 52 11.52 -6.61 -6.45
CA ARG A 52 12.84 -6.22 -6.96
C ARG A 52 13.97 -7.04 -6.33
N GLU A 53 13.92 -7.26 -5.02
CA GLU A 53 14.89 -8.15 -4.34
C GLU A 53 14.81 -9.58 -4.85
N GLY A 54 13.59 -10.07 -5.13
CA GLY A 54 13.34 -11.37 -5.75
C GLY A 54 14.01 -11.50 -7.10
N TYR A 55 13.77 -10.56 -8.01
CA TYR A 55 14.40 -10.54 -9.34
C TYR A 55 15.92 -10.35 -9.30
N LEU A 56 16.45 -9.61 -8.32
CA LEU A 56 17.91 -9.50 -8.15
C LEU A 56 18.52 -10.82 -7.63
N ARG A 57 17.80 -11.54 -6.77
CA ARG A 57 18.26 -12.78 -6.15
C ARG A 57 18.12 -13.99 -7.08
N TYR A 58 17.08 -13.99 -7.90
CA TYR A 58 16.80 -14.99 -8.92
C TYR A 58 16.58 -14.26 -10.26
N PRO A 59 17.66 -13.79 -10.90
CA PRO A 59 17.55 -13.15 -12.20
C PRO A 59 16.97 -14.15 -13.21
N ASP A 60 16.00 -13.70 -13.99
CA ASP A 60 15.38 -14.50 -15.04
C ASP A 60 16.49 -15.08 -15.92
N SER A 61 16.53 -16.41 -16.03
CA SER A 61 17.40 -17.05 -17.01
C SER A 61 16.79 -16.85 -18.40
N LEU A 62 17.62 -16.73 -19.43
CA LEU A 62 17.15 -16.64 -20.82
C LEU A 62 16.34 -17.88 -21.27
N ASP A 63 16.37 -18.98 -20.50
CA ASP A 63 15.60 -20.19 -20.74
C ASP A 63 14.20 -20.18 -20.11
N ASP A 64 13.92 -19.25 -19.19
CA ASP A 64 12.63 -19.16 -18.47
C ASP A 64 11.45 -18.75 -19.39
N PRO A 65 11.60 -17.79 -20.33
CA PRO A 65 10.53 -17.46 -21.28
C PRO A 65 10.10 -18.64 -22.15
N ALA A 66 11.04 -19.51 -22.55
CA ALA A 66 10.76 -20.69 -23.38
C ALA A 66 9.97 -21.78 -22.63
N VAL A 67 9.94 -21.74 -21.29
CA VAL A 67 9.06 -22.58 -20.47
C VAL A 67 7.63 -22.05 -20.48
N TRP A 68 7.45 -20.72 -20.38
CA TRP A 68 6.13 -20.08 -20.41
C TRP A 68 5.49 -20.09 -21.80
N ASP A 69 6.26 -19.99 -22.88
CA ASP A 69 5.75 -20.07 -24.25
C ASP A 69 5.01 -21.39 -24.52
N ARG A 70 5.47 -22.51 -23.95
CA ARG A 70 4.81 -23.81 -24.07
C ARG A 70 3.50 -23.93 -23.27
N VAL A 71 3.30 -23.06 -22.28
CA VAL A 71 2.11 -23.02 -21.42
C VAL A 71 1.08 -22.02 -21.93
N ALA A 72 1.53 -20.96 -22.61
CA ALA A 72 0.70 -19.93 -23.21
C ALA A 72 0.15 -20.30 -24.59
N ASP A 73 0.48 -21.48 -25.11
CA ASP A 73 -0.04 -22.01 -26.37
C ASP A 73 -1.54 -22.30 -26.21
N TRP A 74 -2.37 -21.37 -26.70
CA TRP A 74 -3.81 -21.55 -26.71
C TRP A 74 -4.14 -22.55 -27.83
N PRO A 75 -4.95 -23.59 -27.57
CA PRO A 75 -5.26 -24.57 -28.60
C PRO A 75 -5.95 -23.89 -29.78
N ASP A 76 -5.48 -24.17 -30.99
CA ASP A 76 -6.26 -23.94 -32.20
C ASP A 76 -7.55 -24.77 -32.10
N GLU A 77 -8.69 -24.17 -32.44
CA GLU A 77 -10.05 -24.71 -32.28
C GLU A 77 -10.21 -26.22 -32.58
#